data_AF-A0A7J7R3D9-F1
#
_entry.id   AF-A0A7J7R3D9-F1
#
_cell.length_a   1.000
_cell.length_b   1.000
_cell.length_c   1.000
_cell.angle_alpha   90.00
_cell.angle_beta   90.00
_cell.angle_gamma   90.00
#
_symmetry.space_group_name_H-M   'P 1'
#
loop_
_entity.id
_entity.type
_entity.pdbx_description
1 polymer ?
#
loop_
_entity_poly.entity_id
_entity_poly.type
_entity_poly.pdbx_seq_one_letter_code
_entity_poly.pdbx_strand_id
1 'polypeptide(L)'
;MQRPSPKQKEQAIGAIRTLRSERIPLPRKRQLMRSLFGDYRAQMEAEWREALRALKTAAQSARVQPVGEATRKKSRRVCRPRLERGAKATLDVPDEEFRFNFF
;
A
#
# COMPACT_ATOMS: atom_id res chain seq x y z
N MET A 1 -11.18 20.41 -18.58
CA MET A 1 -10.08 20.45 -17.59
C MET A 1 -9.53 21.87 -17.51
N GLN A 2 -9.74 22.57 -16.39
CA GLN A 2 -9.22 23.92 -16.19
C GLN A 2 -7.69 23.90 -16.03
N ARG A 3 -6.99 24.83 -16.67
CA ARG A 3 -5.54 24.97 -16.51
C ARG A 3 -5.24 25.68 -15.18
N PRO A 4 -4.34 25.15 -14.35
CA PRO A 4 -4.00 25.78 -13.09
C PRO A 4 -3.32 27.14 -13.30
N SER A 5 -3.61 28.08 -12.40
CA SER A 5 -3.03 29.42 -12.43
C SER A 5 -1.52 29.36 -12.21
N PRO A 6 -0.73 30.33 -12.71
CA PRO A 6 0.72 30.34 -12.51
C PRO A 6 1.11 30.32 -11.02
N LYS A 7 0.35 31.02 -10.18
CA LYS A 7 0.53 31.03 -8.71
C LYS A 7 0.35 29.64 -8.09
N GLN A 8 -0.65 28.89 -8.54
CA GLN A 8 -0.87 27.52 -8.07
C GLN A 8 0.29 26.60 -8.47
N LYS A 9 0.87 26.80 -9.65
CA LYS A 9 2.03 26.02 -10.10
C LYS A 9 3.25 26.27 -9.21
N GLU A 10 3.57 27.53 -8.94
CA GLU A 10 4.70 27.90 -8.07
C GLU A 10 4.53 27.35 -6.66
N GLN A 11 3.33 27.49 -6.08
CA GLN A 11 3.00 26.94 -4.78
C GLN A 11 3.16 25.41 -4.76
N ALA A 12 2.70 24.72 -5.79
CA ALA A 12 2.84 23.27 -5.91
C ALA A 12 4.31 22.83 -6.02
N ILE A 13 5.12 23.53 -6.82
CA ILE A 13 6.56 23.26 -6.94
C ILE A 13 7.26 23.44 -5.59
N GLY A 14 6.94 24.52 -4.86
CA GLY A 14 7.46 24.77 -3.51
C GLY A 14 7.09 23.65 -2.54
N ALA A 15 5.81 23.28 -2.49
CA ALA A 15 5.32 22.19 -1.66
C ALA A 15 6.02 20.86 -1.96
N ILE A 16 6.17 20.51 -3.24
CA ILE A 16 6.86 19.28 -3.67
C ILE A 16 8.32 19.29 -3.21
N ARG A 17 9.03 20.43 -3.35
CA ARG A 17 10.41 20.56 -2.89
C ARG A 17 10.51 20.35 -1.37
N THR A 18 9.58 20.89 -0.60
CA THR A 18 9.50 20.69 0.85
C THR A 18 9.25 19.23 1.22
N LEU A 19 8.33 18.56 0.54
CA LEU A 19 7.99 17.17 0.83
C LEU A 19 9.12 16.20 0.47
N ARG A 20 9.85 16.47 -0.62
CA ARG A 20 10.98 15.65 -1.07
C ARG A 20 12.25 15.87 -0.26
N SER A 21 12.40 17.01 0.41
CA SER A 21 13.60 17.31 1.19
C SER A 21 13.74 16.38 2.40
N GLU A 22 14.89 15.71 2.53
CA GLU A 22 15.22 14.88 3.69
C GLU A 22 15.50 15.72 4.95
N ARG A 23 16.01 16.95 4.76
CA ARG A 23 16.32 17.89 5.85
C ARG A 23 15.08 18.36 6.62
N ILE A 24 13.90 18.25 6.02
CA ILE A 24 12.67 18.76 6.62
C ILE A 24 12.04 17.69 7.49
N PRO A 25 11.83 17.96 8.80
CA PRO A 25 11.31 16.94 9.71
C PRO A 25 9.87 16.57 9.36
N LEU A 26 9.51 15.31 9.64
CA LEU A 26 8.19 14.75 9.31
C LEU A 26 7.00 15.58 9.82
N PRO A 27 7.00 16.15 11.05
CA PRO A 27 5.89 16.97 11.52
C PRO A 27 5.58 18.16 10.61
N ARG A 28 6.63 18.82 10.09
CA ARG A 28 6.49 19.97 9.19
C ARG A 28 5.92 19.57 7.83
N LYS A 29 6.33 18.40 7.31
CA LYS A 29 5.73 17.82 6.09
C LYS A 29 4.25 17.51 6.28
N ARG A 30 3.87 16.94 7.43
CA ARG A 30 2.45 16.66 7.77
C ARG A 30 1.62 17.94 7.87
N GLN A 31 2.16 18.97 8.51
CA GLN A 31 1.49 20.27 8.63
C GLN A 31 1.19 20.87 7.25
N LEU A 32 2.18 20.88 6.36
CA LEU A 32 2.02 21.36 4.98
C LEU A 32 0.97 20.55 4.21
N MET A 33 1.01 19.22 4.32
CA MET A 33 0.00 18.36 3.69
C MET A 33 -1.40 18.64 4.23
N ARG A 34 -1.56 18.81 5.54
CA ARG A 34 -2.86 19.11 6.17
C ARG A 34 -3.40 20.48 5.76
N SER A 35 -2.55 21.50 5.65
CA SER A 35 -2.99 22.83 5.19
C SER A 35 -3.43 22.86 3.73
N LEU A 36 -2.77 22.07 2.86
CA LEU A 36 -3.06 22.05 1.43
C LEU A 36 -4.24 21.12 1.07
N PHE A 37 -4.34 19.98 1.74
CA PHE A 37 -5.25 18.89 1.37
C PHE A 37 -6.26 18.52 2.46
N GLY A 38 -6.23 19.19 3.62
CA GLY A 38 -7.10 18.85 4.75
C GLY A 38 -6.74 17.50 5.39
N ASP A 39 -7.75 16.74 5.79
CA ASP A 39 -7.61 15.43 6.45
C ASP A 39 -7.25 14.29 5.48
N TYR A 40 -6.19 14.47 4.69
CA TYR A 40 -5.75 13.53 3.65
C TYR A 40 -5.43 12.11 4.16
N ARG A 41 -5.09 11.95 5.44
CA ARG A 41 -4.88 10.62 6.04
C ARG A 41 -6.17 9.79 6.07
N ALA A 42 -7.29 10.43 6.43
CA ALA A 42 -8.59 9.78 6.45
C ALA A 42 -9.00 9.38 5.02
N GLN A 43 -8.68 10.21 4.04
CA GLN A 43 -8.91 9.89 2.63
C GLN A 43 -8.10 8.67 2.19
N MET A 44 -6.80 8.61 2.48
CA MET A 44 -5.97 7.44 2.14
C MET A 44 -6.44 6.17 2.84
N GLU A 45 -6.89 6.25 4.10
CA GLU A 45 -7.47 5.11 4.79
C GLU A 45 -8.77 4.61 4.12
N ALA A 46 -9.62 5.54 3.68
CA ALA A 46 -10.84 5.20 2.95
C ALA A 46 -10.52 4.49 1.63
N GLU A 47 -9.63 5.06 0.82
CA GLU A 47 -9.18 4.49 -0.45
C GLU A 47 -8.54 3.10 -0.26
N TRP A 48 -7.73 2.93 0.78
CA TRP A 48 -7.16 1.62 1.11
C TRP A 48 -8.27 0.63 1.50
N ARG A 49 -9.20 1.00 2.37
CA ARG A 49 -10.33 0.13 2.75
C ARG A 49 -11.16 -0.28 1.54
N GLU A 50 -11.38 0.62 0.59
CA GLU A 50 -12.06 0.33 -0.67
C GLU A 50 -11.27 -0.66 -1.53
N ALA A 51 -9.97 -0.45 -1.71
CA ALA A 51 -9.10 -1.39 -2.43
C ALA A 51 -9.10 -2.79 -1.80
N LEU A 52 -9.07 -2.88 -0.46
CA LEU A 52 -9.18 -4.16 0.25
C LEU A 52 -10.53 -4.84 0.04
N ARG A 53 -11.63 -4.07 0.04
CA ARG A 53 -12.96 -4.61 -0.28
C ARG A 53 -13.00 -5.15 -1.71
N ALA A 54 -12.47 -4.40 -2.67
CA ALA A 54 -12.38 -4.84 -4.07
C ALA A 54 -11.56 -6.13 -4.25
N LEU A 55 -10.45 -6.26 -3.51
CA LEU A 55 -9.66 -7.49 -3.53
C LEU A 55 -10.45 -8.68 -2.97
N LYS A 56 -11.16 -8.48 -1.85
CA LYS A 56 -11.98 -9.53 -1.23
C LYS A 56 -13.13 -9.95 -2.13
N THR A 57 -13.81 -9.01 -2.78
CA THR A 57 -14.89 -9.32 -3.72
C THR A 57 -14.36 -10.05 -4.95
N ALA A 58 -13.19 -9.66 -5.49
CA ALA A 58 -12.53 -10.36 -6.58
C ALA A 58 -12.11 -11.80 -6.20
N ALA A 59 -11.61 -11.99 -4.99
CA ALA A 59 -11.28 -13.32 -4.48
C ALA A 59 -12.52 -14.21 -4.33
N GLN A 60 -13.65 -13.64 -3.88
CA GLN A 60 -14.92 -14.36 -3.76
C GLN A 60 -15.58 -14.67 -5.11
N SER A 61 -15.43 -13.79 -6.11
CA SER A 61 -15.98 -13.99 -7.45
C SER A 61 -15.19 -15.02 -8.26
N ALA A 62 -13.92 -15.25 -7.95
CA ALA A 62 -13.11 -16.35 -8.46
C ALA A 62 -13.61 -17.71 -7.91
N ARG A 63 -14.77 -18.17 -8.39
CA ARG A 63 -15.31 -19.50 -8.05
C ARG A 63 -14.44 -20.59 -8.67
N VAL A 64 -13.64 -21.27 -7.85
CA VAL A 64 -12.91 -22.47 -8.24
C VAL A 64 -13.86 -23.67 -8.10
N GLN A 65 -14.31 -24.23 -9.22
CA GLN A 65 -15.07 -25.48 -9.19
C GLN A 65 -14.11 -26.68 -9.11
N PRO A 66 -14.34 -27.64 -8.20
CA PRO A 66 -13.56 -28.86 -8.17
C PRO A 66 -13.80 -29.65 -9.46
N VAL A 67 -12.73 -29.92 -10.19
CA VAL A 67 -12.77 -30.76 -11.39
C VAL A 67 -12.97 -32.20 -10.95
N GLY A 68 -14.02 -32.86 -11.46
CA GLY A 68 -14.34 -34.25 -11.16
C GLY A 68 -13.17 -35.20 -11.42
N GLU A 69 -13.04 -36.24 -10.59
CA GLU A 69 -11.88 -37.13 -10.58
C GLU A 69 -11.64 -37.86 -11.92
N ALA A 70 -12.70 -38.10 -12.69
CA ALA A 70 -12.63 -38.72 -14.02
C ALA A 70 -11.85 -37.88 -15.05
N THR A 71 -11.92 -36.55 -14.97
CA THR A 71 -11.18 -35.62 -15.84
C THR A 71 -9.72 -35.43 -15.41
N ARG A 72 -9.37 -35.72 -14.15
CA ARG A 72 -8.03 -35.53 -13.57
C ARG A 72 -7.00 -36.54 -14.08
N LYS A 73 -7.42 -37.73 -14.50
CA LYS A 73 -6.49 -38.81 -14.91
C LYS A 73 -5.83 -38.58 -16.28
N LYS A 74 -6.39 -37.70 -17.13
CA LYS A 74 -5.88 -37.44 -18.50
C LYS A 74 -4.95 -36.23 -18.59
N SER A 75 -5.03 -35.29 -17.64
CA SER A 75 -4.16 -34.10 -17.60
C SER A 75 -3.06 -34.28 -16.55
N ARG A 76 -1.97 -34.97 -16.90
CA ARG A 76 -0.76 -35.09 -16.06
C ARG A 76 0.03 -33.76 -15.96
N ARG A 77 -0.63 -32.63 -15.67
CA ARG A 77 0.05 -31.42 -15.21
C ARG A 77 0.18 -31.52 -13.70
N VAL A 78 1.33 -32.02 -13.25
CA VAL A 78 1.66 -32.10 -11.83
C VAL A 78 1.86 -30.67 -11.31
N CYS A 79 0.82 -30.09 -10.73
CA CYS A 79 0.95 -28.91 -9.89
C CYS A 79 1.64 -29.34 -8.60
N ARG A 80 2.96 -29.26 -8.56
CA ARG A 80 3.70 -29.42 -7.30
C ARG A 80 3.41 -28.18 -6.47
N PRO A 81 2.81 -28.29 -5.27
CA PRO A 81 2.89 -27.19 -4.33
C PRO A 81 4.39 -26.90 -4.15
N ARG A 82 4.80 -25.65 -4.32
CA ARG A 82 6.14 -25.27 -3.88
C ARG A 82 6.15 -25.61 -2.39
N LEU A 83 7.02 -26.54 -1.97
CA LEU A 83 7.44 -26.55 -0.57
C LEU A 83 7.82 -25.10 -0.28
N GLU A 84 7.23 -24.53 0.76
CA GLU A 84 7.68 -23.26 1.31
C GLU A 84 9.19 -23.37 1.49
N ARG A 85 9.92 -22.76 0.56
CA ARG A 85 11.36 -22.76 0.58
C ARG A 85 11.72 -21.88 1.78
N GLY A 86 11.92 -22.55 2.91
CA GLY A 86 12.51 -21.98 4.11
C GLY A 86 11.70 -20.85 4.72
N ALA A 87 10.72 -21.20 5.55
CA ALA A 87 10.45 -20.44 6.75
C ALA A 87 11.69 -20.49 7.67
N LYS A 88 12.78 -19.77 7.30
CA LYS A 88 13.90 -19.32 8.15
C LYS A 88 14.72 -18.29 7.37
N ALA A 89 14.15 -17.12 7.17
CA ALA A 89 14.88 -15.94 7.60
C ALA A 89 14.15 -15.49 8.87
N THR A 90 14.64 -15.90 10.03
CA THR A 90 14.67 -14.98 11.16
C THR A 90 15.38 -13.75 10.62
N LEU A 91 14.60 -12.84 10.05
CA LEU A 91 14.94 -11.44 10.12
C LEU A 91 15.06 -11.23 11.62
N ASP A 92 16.29 -11.12 12.12
CA ASP A 92 16.55 -10.43 13.37
C ASP A 92 15.99 -9.02 13.16
N VAL A 93 14.68 -8.90 13.36
CA VAL A 93 14.06 -7.68 13.81
C VAL A 93 14.51 -7.66 15.27
N PRO A 94 15.53 -6.86 15.63
CA PRO A 94 15.69 -6.60 17.04
C PRO A 94 14.35 -6.05 17.49
N ASP A 95 13.87 -6.54 18.63
CA ASP A 95 12.67 -6.08 19.34
C ASP A 95 12.92 -4.65 19.86
N GLU A 96 13.36 -3.76 18.97
CA GLU A 96 13.37 -2.33 19.17
C GLU A 96 11.93 -1.91 18.94
N GLU A 97 11.13 -2.02 20.00
CA GLU A 97 9.88 -1.30 20.12
C GLU A 97 10.17 0.15 19.73
N PHE A 98 9.79 0.50 18.50
CA PHE A 98 10.00 1.84 17.98
C PHE A 98 9.18 2.80 18.84
N ARG A 99 9.83 3.34 19.87
CA ARG A 99 9.27 4.29 20.82
C ARG A 99 9.59 5.69 20.33
N PHE A 100 8.56 6.51 20.16
CA PHE A 100 8.76 7.94 20.02
C PHE A 100 9.21 8.50 21.37
N ASN A 101 10.51 8.75 21.51
CA ASN A 101 11.01 9.56 22.62
C ASN A 101 10.60 11.02 22.38
N PHE A 102 9.62 11.49 23.16
CA PHE A 102 9.15 12.87 23.19
C PHE A 102 9.81 13.71 24.30
N PHE A 103 10.97 13.28 24.81
CA PHE A 103 11.77 13.99 25.81
C PHE A 103 13.05 14.53 25.18
#